data_AF-A0A5K1HUX0-F1
#
_entry.id   AF-A0A5K1HUX0-F1
#
_cell.length_a   1.000
_cell.length_b   1.000
_cell.length_c   1.000
_cell.angle_alpha   90.00
_cell.angle_beta   90.00
_cell.angle_gamma   90.00
#
_symmetry.space_group_name_H-M   'P 1'
#
loop_
_entity.id
_entity.type
_entity.pdbx_description
1 polymer ?
#
loop_
_entity_poly.entity_id
_entity_poly.type
_entity_poly.pdbx_seq_one_letter_code
_entity_poly.pdbx_strand_id
1 'polypeptide(L)' 'MQRQAVPLSQSEKCIVGTGLERQAALDSGGSAIAEREGKIIYTDAEKIVLS' A
#
# COMPACT_ATOMS: atom_id res chain seq x y z
N MET A 1 7.68 -13.48 -15.01
CA MET A 1 8.17 -13.94 -13.69
C MET A 1 7.68 -13.09 -12.50
N GLN A 2 6.97 -11.97 -12.70
CA GLN A 2 6.46 -11.12 -11.59
C GLN A 2 5.57 -11.88 -10.58
N ARG A 3 4.80 -12.88 -11.01
CA ARG A 3 3.97 -13.71 -10.12
C ARG A 3 4.76 -14.59 -9.14
N GLN A 4 6.07 -14.71 -9.32
CA GLN A 4 6.97 -15.46 -8.43
C GLN A 4 7.84 -14.54 -7.56
N ALA A 5 7.62 -13.22 -7.63
CA ALA A 5 8.38 -12.26 -6.83
C ALA A 5 8.07 -12.44 -5.35
N VAL A 6 9.12 -12.42 -4.51
CA VAL A 6 9.02 -12.47 -3.06
C VAL A 6 9.16 -11.04 -2.51
N PRO A 7 8.34 -10.62 -1.52
CA PRO A 7 8.46 -9.30 -0.90
C PRO A 7 9.82 -9.10 -0.22
N LEU A 8 10.38 -7.89 -0.37
CA LEU A 8 11.59 -7.47 0.32
C LEU A 8 11.24 -6.75 1.63
N SER A 9 12.16 -6.75 2.60
CA SER A 9 12.00 -5.98 3.85
C SER A 9 11.85 -4.47 3.60
N GLN A 10 12.44 -3.96 2.52
CA GLN A 10 12.27 -2.59 2.05
C GLN A 10 11.93 -2.66 0.57
N SER A 11 10.70 -2.30 0.22
CA SER A 11 10.21 -2.30 -1.15
C SER A 11 10.43 -0.94 -1.79
N GLU A 12 10.85 -0.93 -3.05
CA GLU A 12 11.05 0.29 -3.84
C GLU A 12 10.09 0.33 -5.02
N LYS A 13 9.72 1.54 -5.46
CA LYS A 13 8.97 1.72 -6.70
C LYS A 13 9.89 1.51 -7.90
N CYS A 14 9.33 1.09 -9.03
CA CYS A 14 10.06 1.05 -10.29
C CYS A 14 10.50 2.46 -10.73
N ILE A 15 11.69 2.57 -11.34
CA ILE A 15 12.20 3.83 -11.93
C ILE A 15 11.39 4.18 -13.18
N VAL A 16 11.04 3.17 -13.98
CA VAL A 16 10.17 3.29 -15.16
C VAL A 16 9.01 2.31 -14.96
N GLY A 17 7.81 2.86 -14.85
CA GLY A 17 6.58 2.11 -14.63
C GLY A 17 5.63 2.16 -15.82
N THR A 18 4.54 1.44 -15.67
CA THR A 18 3.43 1.34 -16.63
C THR A 18 2.24 2.21 -16.24
N GLY A 19 2.15 2.63 -14.97
CA GLY A 19 1.00 3.33 -14.40
C GLY A 19 -0.04 2.41 -13.75
N LEU A 20 0.06 1.09 -13.95
CA LEU A 20 -0.86 0.10 -13.35
C LEU A 20 -0.49 -0.27 -11.91
N GLU A 21 0.67 0.15 -11.42
CA GLU A 21 1.21 -0.26 -10.12
C GLU A 21 0.28 0.14 -8.97
N ARG A 22 -0.29 1.34 -9.04
CA ARG A 22 -1.24 1.84 -8.04
C ARG A 22 -2.51 0.99 -8.00
N GLN A 23 -3.08 0.72 -9.17
CA GLN A 23 -4.33 -0.06 -9.28
C GLN A 23 -4.09 -1.49 -8.81
N ALA A 24 -3.00 -2.12 -9.24
CA ALA A 24 -2.62 -3.46 -8.80
C ALA A 24 -2.40 -3.53 -7.27
N ALA A 25 -1.77 -2.52 -6.67
CA ALA A 25 -1.57 -2.48 -5.21
C ALA A 25 -2.90 -2.33 -4.46
N LEU A 26 -3.80 -1.46 -4.92
CA LEU A 26 -5.13 -1.27 -4.32
C LEU A 26 -5.99 -2.53 -4.44
N ASP A 27 -6.05 -3.12 -5.63
CA ASP A 27 -6.89 -4.30 -5.91
C ASP A 27 -6.35 -5.57 -5.25
N SER A 28 -5.07 -5.60 -4.87
CA SER A 28 -4.45 -6.77 -4.21
C SER A 28 -4.94 -7.02 -2.79
N GLY A 29 -5.53 -6.01 -2.13
CA GLY A 29 -5.92 -6.09 -0.72
C GLY A 29 -4.75 -6.11 0.28
N GLY A 30 -3.50 -5.94 -0.18
CA GLY A 30 -2.31 -5.92 0.69
C GLY A 30 -2.05 -4.59 1.41
N SER A 31 -2.74 -3.51 1.02
CA SER A 31 -2.61 -2.18 1.62
C SER A 31 -3.83 -1.85 2.47
N ALA A 32 -3.64 -1.19 3.61
CA ALA A 32 -4.72 -0.65 4.40
C ALA A 32 -5.30 0.60 3.72
N ILE A 33 -6.60 0.58 3.43
CA ILE A 33 -7.33 1.66 2.75
C ILE A 33 -8.30 2.29 3.76
N ALA A 34 -8.38 3.62 3.79
CA ALA A 34 -9.37 4.31 4.60
C ALA A 34 -10.77 4.14 4.00
N GLU A 35 -11.73 3.69 4.81
CA GLU A 35 -13.13 3.48 4.36
C GLU A 35 -13.89 4.79 4.15
N ARG A 36 -13.48 5.85 4.84
CA ARG A 36 -14.11 7.17 4.80
C ARG A 36 -13.07 8.27 4.85
N GLU A 37 -13.47 9.46 4.40
CA GLU A 37 -12.69 10.67 4.59
C GLU A 37 -12.58 11.01 6.09
N GLY A 38 -11.45 11.59 6.49
CA GLY A 38 -11.16 11.89 7.88
C GLY A 38 -9.75 12.42 8.08
N LYS A 39 -9.39 12.65 9.35
CA LYS A 39 -8.03 13.08 9.74
C LYS A 39 -7.37 12.01 10.61
N ILE A 40 -6.06 11.81 10.40
CA ILE A 40 -5.25 10.96 11.28
C ILE A 40 -5.15 11.63 12.66
N ILE A 41 -5.66 10.93 13.68
CA ILE A 41 -5.58 11.35 15.07
C ILE A 41 -4.34 10.73 15.74
N TYR A 42 -4.01 9.50 15.36
CA TYR A 42 -2.95 8.72 15.98
C TYR A 42 -2.41 7.65 15.03
N THR A 43 -1.12 7.32 15.16
CA THR A 43 -0.44 6.29 14.37
C THR A 43 0.65 5.61 15.21
N ASP A 44 0.64 4.29 15.22
CA ASP A 44 1.73 3.44 15.72
C ASP A 44 2.00 2.29 14.71
N ALA A 45 2.85 1.33 15.09
CA ALA A 45 3.21 0.20 14.23
C ALA A 45 2.09 -0.86 14.08
N GLU A 46 1.08 -0.83 14.95
CA GLU A 46 0.00 -1.82 15.04
C GLU A 46 -1.33 -1.27 14.51
N LYS A 47 -1.57 0.04 14.61
CA LYS A 47 -2.84 0.69 14.27
C LYS A 47 -2.71 2.15 13.84
N ILE A 48 -3.71 2.57 13.09
CA ILE A 48 -3.94 3.94 12.64
C ILE A 48 -5.36 4.33 13.06
N VAL A 49 -5.52 5.49 13.70
CA VAL A 49 -6.84 5.99 14.17
C VAL A 49 -7.23 7.24 13.38
N LEU A 50 -8.44 7.22 12.83
CA LEU A 50 -9.03 8.27 11.99
C LEU A 50 -10.27 8.85 12.67
N SER A 51 -10.52 10.17 12.51
CA SER A 51 -11.80 10.83 12.88
C SER A 51 -12.80 10.75 11.74
#